data_AF-A0A3S4M9H0-F1
#
_entry.id   AF-A0A3S4M9H0-F1
#
_cell.length_a   1.000
_cell.length_b   1.000
_cell.length_c   1.000
_cell.angle_alpha   90.00
_cell.angle_beta   90.00
_cell.angle_gamma   90.00
#
_symmetry.space_group_name_H-M   'P 1'
#
loop_
_entity.id
_entity.type
_entity.pdbx_description
1 polymer ?
#
loop_
_entity_poly.entity_id
_entity_poly.type
_entity_poly.pdbx_seq_one_letter_code
_entity_poly.pdbx_strand_id
1 'polypeptide(L)'
;MRAARINDIWRYVNDVEQYRTRIKKVEIKKLSGFEDITIEPQSAITAICGKNGVGKTTFLKLIYQAIKSPKKQLSPLRFGVYDFQIEILDNRSNIIFDRNSEHHLENVYYLEPSQECARILDYIKRTKNINELIEGEGENISFNDDKTKPQIESIIGKKYKRIVFREITGAIENDYTFPYFEIELASGAKYSNIDMGMGEFAVFYILWFIKNCERNSIIFIEEPENFISANTQIYLMDKIAEQSNSNKLWIMLSTHSEHILSKISVENTKVLQKRLTDITHLIEPKHREKYLSALGLVPQLDGVIFVEDNFSANLRTIYYRNLHLHS
;
A
#
# COMPACT_ATOMS: atom_id res chain seq x y z
N MET A 1 0.23 -1.65 -20.40
CA MET A 1 -1.22 -1.98 -20.42
C MET A 1 -1.95 -0.81 -21.08
N ARG A 2 -3.04 -1.01 -21.86
CA ARG A 2 -3.79 0.14 -22.43
C ARG A 2 -4.47 0.93 -21.30
N ALA A 3 -4.43 2.27 -21.36
CA ALA A 3 -4.95 3.16 -20.32
C ALA A 3 -6.42 2.87 -19.92
N ALA A 4 -7.28 2.54 -20.90
CA ALA A 4 -8.68 2.17 -20.64
C ALA A 4 -8.82 1.00 -19.67
N ARG A 5 -8.01 -0.05 -19.84
CA ARG A 5 -8.03 -1.23 -18.98
C ARG A 5 -7.59 -0.91 -17.54
N ILE A 6 -6.63 -0.01 -17.36
CA ILE A 6 -6.19 0.44 -16.04
C ILE A 6 -7.33 1.18 -15.34
N ASN A 7 -8.03 2.06 -16.04
CA ASN A 7 -9.17 2.79 -15.48
C ASN A 7 -10.30 1.85 -15.05
N ASP A 8 -10.58 0.79 -15.83
CA ASP A 8 -11.57 -0.21 -15.43
C ASP A 8 -11.13 -0.98 -14.18
N ILE A 9 -9.84 -1.33 -14.06
CA ILE A 9 -9.31 -1.97 -12.84
C ILE A 9 -9.56 -1.08 -11.61
N TRP A 10 -9.24 0.21 -11.69
CA TRP A 10 -9.48 1.14 -10.58
C TRP A 10 -10.97 1.32 -10.25
N ARG A 11 -11.85 1.24 -11.26
CA ARG A 11 -13.31 1.21 -11.01
C ARG A 11 -13.71 -0.05 -10.24
N TYR A 12 -13.19 -1.22 -10.58
CA TYR A 12 -13.48 -2.46 -9.86
C TYR A 12 -12.90 -2.49 -8.45
N VAL A 13 -11.74 -1.87 -8.22
CA VAL A 13 -11.17 -1.69 -6.87
C VAL A 13 -12.09 -0.88 -5.96
N ASN A 14 -12.84 0.08 -6.52
CA ASN A 14 -13.83 0.86 -5.78
C ASN A 14 -15.16 0.13 -5.58
N ASP A 15 -15.41 -0.98 -6.28
CA ASP A 15 -16.60 -1.81 -6.09
C ASP A 15 -16.39 -2.77 -4.91
N VAL A 16 -16.55 -2.22 -3.70
CA VAL A 16 -16.27 -2.91 -2.45
C VAL A 16 -17.08 -4.20 -2.26
N GLU A 17 -18.25 -4.34 -2.91
CA GLU A 17 -19.11 -5.53 -2.78
C GLU A 17 -18.48 -6.79 -3.39
N GLN A 18 -17.48 -6.62 -4.26
CA GLN A 18 -16.71 -7.74 -4.81
C GLN A 18 -15.71 -8.34 -3.82
N TYR A 19 -15.50 -7.70 -2.67
CA TYR A 19 -14.51 -8.08 -1.67
C TYR A 19 -15.21 -8.74 -0.47
N ARG A 20 -15.07 -10.07 -0.38
CA ARG A 20 -15.71 -10.89 0.68
C ARG A 20 -15.05 -10.74 2.04
N THR A 21 -13.78 -10.35 2.05
CA THR A 21 -13.02 -10.05 3.25
C THR A 21 -12.56 -8.60 3.18
N ARG A 22 -13.10 -7.73 4.03
CA ARG A 22 -12.87 -6.27 3.98
C ARG A 22 -13.11 -5.60 5.33
N ILE A 23 -12.34 -4.55 5.61
CA ILE A 23 -12.55 -3.68 6.76
C ILE A 23 -13.71 -2.73 6.46
N LYS A 24 -14.76 -2.78 7.26
CA LYS A 24 -15.93 -1.88 7.17
C LYS A 24 -15.72 -0.60 7.96
N LYS A 25 -15.21 -0.74 9.18
CA LYS A 25 -15.04 0.38 10.11
C LYS A 25 -13.83 0.15 11.00
N VAL A 26 -13.08 1.22 11.26
CA VAL A 26 -12.03 1.27 12.28
C VAL A 26 -12.37 2.42 13.22
N GLU A 27 -12.48 2.14 14.50
CA GLU A 27 -12.71 3.14 15.54
C GLU A 27 -11.64 2.97 16.63
N ILE A 28 -10.91 4.03 16.93
CA ILE A 28 -9.84 4.06 17.94
C ILE A 28 -10.07 5.27 18.84
N LYS A 29 -10.11 5.03 20.15
CA LYS A 29 -10.39 6.07 21.15
C LYS A 29 -9.30 6.16 22.20
N LYS A 30 -9.08 7.38 22.72
CA LYS A 30 -8.16 7.66 23.84
C LYS A 30 -6.72 7.17 23.59
N LEU A 31 -6.29 7.06 22.33
CA LEU A 31 -4.92 6.73 21.99
C LEU A 31 -4.03 7.94 22.30
N SER A 32 -3.03 7.78 23.18
CA SER A 32 -2.17 8.89 23.59
C SER A 32 -1.48 9.52 22.37
N GLY A 33 -1.60 10.85 22.26
CA GLY A 33 -1.08 11.63 21.12
C GLY A 33 -2.00 11.67 19.89
N PHE A 34 -3.20 11.10 19.97
CA PHE A 34 -4.22 11.13 18.91
C PHE A 34 -5.58 11.61 19.45
N GLU A 35 -6.35 12.32 18.62
CA GLU A 35 -7.80 12.44 18.80
C GLU A 35 -8.46 11.08 18.54
N ASP A 36 -9.72 10.93 18.93
CA ASP A 36 -10.49 9.75 18.56
C ASP A 36 -10.63 9.69 17.02
N ILE A 37 -10.27 8.54 16.44
CA ILE A 37 -10.24 8.35 14.99
C ILE A 37 -11.31 7.34 14.59
N THR A 38 -12.09 7.68 13.58
CA THR A 38 -13.01 6.76 12.89
C THR A 38 -12.72 6.78 11.39
N ILE A 39 -12.61 5.60 10.77
CA ILE A 39 -12.41 5.43 9.34
C ILE A 39 -13.41 4.40 8.82
N GLU A 40 -14.10 4.75 7.73
CA GLU A 40 -14.97 3.84 6.98
C GLU A 40 -14.46 3.77 5.53
N PRO A 41 -13.59 2.79 5.21
CA PRO A 41 -13.05 2.64 3.86
C PRO A 41 -14.16 2.41 2.81
N GLN A 42 -14.08 3.09 1.67
CA GLN A 42 -15.07 3.01 0.58
C GLN A 42 -14.47 2.39 -0.70
N SER A 43 -13.31 1.76 -0.59
CA SER A 43 -12.58 1.10 -1.68
C SER A 43 -11.64 0.07 -1.12
N ALA A 44 -11.31 -0.94 -1.93
CA ALA A 44 -10.36 -1.96 -1.57
C ALA A 44 -8.91 -1.46 -1.46
N ILE A 45 -8.62 -0.25 -1.92
CA ILE A 45 -7.34 0.41 -1.65
C ILE A 45 -7.62 1.74 -0.94
N THR A 46 -7.17 1.84 0.32
CA THR A 46 -7.27 3.06 1.13
C THR A 46 -5.89 3.56 1.49
N ALA A 47 -5.65 4.87 1.32
CA ALA A 47 -4.39 5.51 1.72
C ALA A 47 -4.54 6.28 3.03
N ILE A 48 -3.58 6.12 3.92
CA ILE A 48 -3.36 6.96 5.10
C ILE A 48 -2.15 7.84 4.81
N CYS A 49 -2.36 9.15 4.62
CA CYS A 49 -1.29 10.06 4.23
C CYS A 49 -1.04 11.18 5.23
N GLY A 50 0.13 11.80 5.13
CA GLY A 50 0.55 12.88 6.02
C GLY A 50 2.07 12.98 6.15
N LYS A 51 2.54 14.09 6.73
CA LYS A 51 3.97 14.35 6.96
C LYS A 51 4.64 13.27 7.82
N ASN A 52 5.96 13.27 7.83
CA ASN A 52 6.73 12.40 8.71
C ASN A 52 6.45 12.75 10.19
N GLY A 53 6.38 11.73 11.03
CA GLY A 53 6.14 11.90 12.48
C GLY A 53 4.69 12.18 12.89
N VAL A 54 3.72 12.19 11.97
CA VAL A 54 2.28 12.32 12.31
C VAL A 54 1.63 11.02 12.79
N GLY A 55 2.37 9.91 12.86
CA GLY A 55 1.87 8.65 13.42
C GLY A 55 1.23 7.66 12.44
N LYS A 56 1.46 7.80 11.11
CA LYS A 56 0.96 6.86 10.09
C LYS A 56 1.30 5.39 10.39
N THR A 57 2.60 5.11 10.60
CA THR A 57 3.11 3.77 10.96
C THR A 57 2.46 3.23 12.23
N THR A 58 2.38 4.05 13.27
CA THR A 58 1.72 3.66 14.53
C THR A 58 0.26 3.27 14.28
N PHE A 59 -0.45 4.08 13.50
CA PHE A 59 -1.86 3.86 13.21
C PHE A 59 -2.09 2.57 12.41
N LEU A 60 -1.33 2.34 11.34
CA LEU A 60 -1.40 1.10 10.56
C LEU A 60 -1.04 -0.14 11.40
N LYS A 61 0.05 -0.08 12.18
CA LYS A 61 0.48 -1.19 13.06
C LYS A 61 -0.56 -1.52 14.13
N LEU A 62 -1.24 -0.49 14.67
CA LEU A 62 -2.32 -0.70 15.64
C LEU A 62 -3.46 -1.50 15.00
N ILE A 63 -3.94 -1.08 13.83
CA ILE A 63 -5.03 -1.79 13.13
C ILE A 63 -4.62 -3.22 12.81
N TYR A 64 -3.42 -3.42 12.27
CA TYR A 64 -2.90 -4.75 12.00
C TYR A 64 -2.85 -5.64 13.25
N GLN A 65 -2.26 -5.16 14.35
CA GLN A 65 -2.17 -5.92 15.60
C GLN A 65 -3.54 -6.21 16.21
N ALA A 66 -4.45 -5.25 16.17
CA ALA A 66 -5.82 -5.42 16.64
C ALA A 66 -6.57 -6.55 15.90
N ILE A 67 -6.23 -6.81 14.64
CA ILE A 67 -6.84 -7.89 13.84
C ILE A 67 -6.08 -9.21 13.97
N LYS A 68 -4.74 -9.17 13.91
CA LYS A 68 -3.89 -10.37 13.88
C LYS A 68 -3.64 -10.96 15.26
N SER A 69 -3.58 -10.14 16.30
CA SER A 69 -3.27 -10.56 17.66
C SER A 69 -3.81 -9.56 18.68
N PRO A 70 -5.15 -9.49 18.90
CA PRO A 70 -5.79 -8.46 19.74
C PRO A 70 -5.22 -8.38 21.17
N LYS A 71 -4.73 -9.51 21.72
CA LYS A 71 -4.10 -9.59 23.05
C LYS A 71 -2.71 -8.92 23.11
N LYS A 72 -1.99 -8.80 22.00
CA LYS A 72 -0.69 -8.08 21.92
C LYS A 72 -0.96 -6.62 21.61
N GLN A 73 -1.35 -5.87 22.63
CA GLN A 73 -1.54 -4.43 22.52
C GLN A 73 -0.20 -3.69 22.35
N LEU A 74 -0.26 -2.49 21.77
CA LEU A 74 0.88 -1.59 21.75
C LEU A 74 1.28 -1.22 23.18
N SER A 75 2.58 -0.92 23.37
CA SER A 75 3.15 -0.64 24.68
C SER A 75 2.34 0.43 25.45
N PRO A 76 1.74 0.08 26.61
CA PRO A 76 0.98 1.03 27.43
C PRO A 76 1.85 2.20 27.92
N LEU A 77 3.15 1.99 28.09
CA LEU A 77 4.12 3.03 28.45
C LEU A 77 4.19 4.14 27.39
N ARG A 78 3.97 3.80 26.12
CA ARG A 78 4.07 4.75 25.01
C ARG A 78 2.70 5.31 24.61
N PHE A 79 1.66 4.49 24.64
CA PHE A 79 0.36 4.81 24.04
C PHE A 79 -0.78 4.97 25.03
N GLY A 80 -0.52 4.77 26.33
CA GLY A 80 -1.56 4.81 27.35
C GLY A 80 -2.58 3.69 27.19
N VAL A 81 -3.73 3.86 27.84
CA VAL A 81 -4.87 2.94 27.75
C VAL A 81 -5.83 3.45 26.66
N TYR A 82 -5.90 2.75 25.53
CA TYR A 82 -6.65 3.17 24.33
C TYR A 82 -7.63 2.11 23.83
N ASP A 83 -8.87 2.45 23.54
CA ASP A 83 -9.89 1.48 23.11
C ASP A 83 -9.89 1.37 21.58
N PHE A 84 -10.21 0.20 21.04
CA PHE A 84 -10.39 0.02 19.60
C PHE A 84 -11.57 -0.90 19.32
N GLN A 85 -12.22 -0.64 18.19
CA GLN A 85 -13.25 -1.48 17.59
C GLN A 85 -13.03 -1.52 16.08
N ILE A 86 -12.85 -2.71 15.51
CA ILE A 86 -12.66 -2.89 14.06
C ILE A 86 -13.73 -3.85 13.56
N GLU A 87 -14.59 -3.36 12.67
CA GLU A 87 -15.62 -4.15 12.03
C GLU A 87 -15.09 -4.69 10.70
N ILE A 88 -15.10 -6.02 10.54
CA ILE A 88 -14.63 -6.72 9.35
C ILE A 88 -15.76 -7.59 8.81
N LEU A 89 -15.99 -7.54 7.51
CA LEU A 89 -16.71 -8.59 6.82
C LEU A 89 -15.69 -9.67 6.44
N ASP A 90 -15.93 -10.92 6.79
CA ASP A 90 -15.14 -12.07 6.34
C ASP A 90 -16.08 -13.20 5.86
N ASN A 91 -16.01 -13.52 4.57
CA ASN A 91 -16.79 -14.59 3.93
C ASN A 91 -18.29 -14.62 4.27
N ARG A 92 -18.89 -13.43 4.49
CA ARG A 92 -20.30 -13.12 4.87
C ARG A 92 -20.58 -12.92 6.37
N SER A 93 -19.63 -13.24 7.23
CA SER A 93 -19.74 -12.98 8.67
C SER A 93 -19.24 -11.58 8.98
N ASN A 94 -19.99 -10.82 9.78
CA ASN A 94 -19.47 -9.58 10.36
C ASN A 94 -18.78 -9.94 11.68
N ILE A 95 -17.49 -9.65 11.76
CA ILE A 95 -16.64 -9.88 12.93
C ILE A 95 -16.28 -8.51 13.50
N ILE A 96 -16.34 -8.39 14.82
CA ILE A 96 -15.91 -7.19 15.54
C ILE A 96 -14.68 -7.57 16.35
N PHE A 97 -13.57 -6.87 16.10
CA PHE A 97 -12.35 -6.97 16.88
C PHE A 97 -12.28 -5.83 17.88
N ASP A 98 -12.12 -6.18 19.14
CA ASP A 98 -11.90 -5.30 20.27
C ASP A 98 -10.81 -5.88 21.19
N ARG A 99 -10.56 -5.22 22.33
CA ARG A 99 -9.55 -5.68 23.30
C ARG A 99 -9.84 -7.05 23.93
N ASN A 100 -11.10 -7.50 23.94
CA ASN A 100 -11.53 -8.75 24.57
C ASN A 100 -11.59 -9.90 23.56
N SER A 101 -11.38 -9.60 22.28
CA SER A 101 -11.49 -10.57 21.20
C SER A 101 -10.41 -11.66 21.30
N GLU A 102 -10.84 -12.92 21.28
CA GLU A 102 -9.95 -14.09 21.24
C GLU A 102 -9.67 -14.56 19.82
N HIS A 103 -10.56 -14.21 18.90
CA HIS A 103 -10.42 -14.50 17.48
C HIS A 103 -9.30 -13.65 16.87
N HIS A 104 -8.64 -14.19 15.85
CA HIS A 104 -7.75 -13.48 14.95
C HIS A 104 -8.09 -13.88 13.52
N LEU A 105 -7.75 -13.01 12.56
CA LEU A 105 -7.81 -13.38 11.14
C LEU A 105 -6.45 -13.90 10.69
N GLU A 106 -6.44 -15.06 10.04
CA GLU A 106 -5.23 -15.71 9.54
C GLU A 106 -4.62 -14.91 8.38
N ASN A 107 -5.46 -14.53 7.40
CA ASN A 107 -5.03 -13.92 6.14
C ASN A 107 -4.89 -12.40 6.22
N VAL A 108 -4.10 -11.95 7.19
CA VAL A 108 -3.77 -10.55 7.42
C VAL A 108 -2.27 -10.40 7.47
N TYR A 109 -1.76 -9.47 6.67
CA TYR A 109 -0.33 -9.26 6.49
C TYR A 109 0.06 -7.79 6.64
N TYR A 110 1.28 -7.57 7.10
CA TYR A 110 1.91 -6.26 7.22
C TYR A 110 3.22 -6.27 6.44
N LEU A 111 3.40 -5.28 5.56
CA LEU A 111 4.53 -5.16 4.66
C LEU A 111 5.26 -3.84 4.92
N GLU A 112 6.55 -3.91 5.27
CA GLU A 112 7.49 -2.80 5.44
C GLU A 112 8.65 -2.96 4.43
N PRO A 113 8.42 -2.72 3.11
CA PRO A 113 9.36 -3.12 2.06
C PRO A 113 10.79 -2.64 2.32
N SER A 114 10.96 -1.42 2.83
CA SER A 114 12.26 -0.87 3.18
C SER A 114 13.02 -1.69 4.24
N GLN A 115 12.34 -2.14 5.29
CA GLN A 115 12.96 -2.91 6.37
C GLN A 115 13.18 -4.36 5.97
N GLU A 116 12.22 -4.98 5.29
CA GLU A 116 12.37 -6.37 4.86
C GLU A 116 13.45 -6.52 3.79
N CYS A 117 13.49 -5.63 2.78
CA CYS A 117 14.56 -5.65 1.79
C CYS A 117 15.93 -5.45 2.44
N ALA A 118 16.07 -4.52 3.39
CA ALA A 118 17.33 -4.32 4.11
C ALA A 118 17.76 -5.57 4.88
N ARG A 119 16.84 -6.21 5.62
CA ARG A 119 17.10 -7.43 6.37
C ARG A 119 17.48 -8.61 5.46
N ILE A 120 16.76 -8.79 4.36
CA ILE A 120 17.04 -9.84 3.37
C ILE A 120 18.43 -9.64 2.75
N LEU A 121 18.77 -8.41 2.34
CA LEU A 121 20.10 -8.13 1.77
C LEU A 121 21.23 -8.33 2.77
N ASP A 122 21.05 -7.92 4.03
CA ASP A 122 22.05 -8.15 5.07
C ASP A 122 22.25 -9.66 5.32
N TYR A 123 21.16 -10.43 5.38
CA TYR A 123 21.22 -11.88 5.51
C TYR A 123 21.98 -12.53 4.35
N ILE A 124 21.60 -12.22 3.09
CA ILE A 124 22.24 -12.77 1.89
C ILE A 124 23.74 -12.45 1.88
N LYS A 125 24.12 -11.19 2.19
CA LYS A 125 25.53 -10.75 2.16
C LYS A 125 26.39 -11.37 3.24
N ARG A 126 25.82 -11.72 4.40
CA ARG A 126 26.54 -12.36 5.51
C ARG A 126 26.63 -13.88 5.35
N THR A 127 25.77 -14.48 4.55
CA THR A 127 25.68 -15.94 4.38
C THR A 127 26.68 -16.42 3.34
N LYS A 128 27.73 -17.13 3.80
CA LYS A 128 28.80 -17.63 2.91
C LYS A 128 28.32 -18.68 1.90
N ASN A 129 27.34 -19.51 2.28
CA ASN A 129 26.85 -20.63 1.48
C ASN A 129 25.43 -20.38 0.93
N ILE A 130 25.12 -19.15 0.54
CA ILE A 130 23.78 -18.82 0.03
C ILE A 130 23.38 -19.69 -1.19
N ASN A 131 24.37 -20.07 -2.02
CA ASN A 131 24.13 -20.93 -3.18
C ASN A 131 23.57 -22.31 -2.80
N GLU A 132 24.03 -22.91 -1.69
CA GLU A 132 23.52 -24.20 -1.22
C GLU A 132 22.03 -24.11 -0.81
N LEU A 133 21.63 -22.97 -0.21
CA LEU A 133 20.23 -22.71 0.13
C LEU A 133 19.36 -22.50 -1.12
N ILE A 134 19.91 -21.89 -2.16
CA ILE A 134 19.21 -21.60 -3.42
C ILE A 134 19.01 -22.88 -4.25
N GLU A 135 20.02 -23.77 -4.30
CA GLU A 135 20.00 -24.98 -5.12
C GLU A 135 18.92 -25.98 -4.70
N GLY A 136 18.56 -26.00 -3.41
CA GLY A 136 17.48 -26.84 -2.88
C GLY A 136 16.07 -26.35 -3.24
N GLU A 137 15.92 -25.09 -3.66
CA GLU A 137 14.62 -24.46 -3.89
C GLU A 137 14.21 -24.46 -5.36
N GLY A 138 12.90 -24.60 -5.62
CA GLY A 138 12.35 -24.64 -6.96
C GLY A 138 12.41 -23.30 -7.71
N GLU A 139 12.70 -23.35 -9.02
CA GLU A 139 12.71 -22.17 -9.88
C GLU A 139 11.27 -21.67 -10.16
N ASN A 140 10.96 -20.41 -9.80
CA ASN A 140 9.71 -19.76 -10.15
C ASN A 140 9.89 -18.79 -11.34
N ILE A 141 9.23 -19.10 -12.44
CA ILE A 141 9.28 -18.33 -13.70
C ILE A 141 8.07 -17.42 -13.91
N SER A 142 7.21 -17.25 -12.89
CA SER A 142 5.91 -16.59 -13.03
C SER A 142 5.97 -15.08 -13.32
N PHE A 143 7.17 -14.49 -13.39
CA PHE A 143 7.41 -13.12 -13.86
C PHE A 143 7.80 -13.04 -15.34
N ASN A 144 7.91 -14.18 -16.05
CA ASN A 144 8.30 -14.22 -17.47
C ASN A 144 7.15 -14.20 -18.46
N ASP A 145 5.90 -14.33 -18.01
CA ASP A 145 4.76 -14.38 -18.92
C ASP A 145 4.55 -13.07 -19.68
N ASP A 146 3.93 -13.15 -20.87
CA ASP A 146 3.73 -12.05 -21.81
C ASP A 146 2.90 -10.89 -21.26
N LYS A 147 2.26 -11.08 -20.10
CA LYS A 147 1.50 -10.05 -19.41
C LYS A 147 2.34 -9.43 -18.28
N THR A 148 2.93 -10.22 -17.41
CA THR A 148 3.64 -9.76 -16.20
C THR A 148 4.99 -9.13 -16.53
N LYS A 149 5.79 -9.74 -17.41
CA LYS A 149 7.15 -9.25 -17.72
C LYS A 149 7.11 -7.81 -18.28
N PRO A 150 6.29 -7.48 -19.30
CA PRO A 150 6.24 -6.11 -19.82
C PRO A 150 5.74 -5.08 -18.80
N GLN A 151 4.93 -5.48 -17.82
CA GLN A 151 4.51 -4.59 -16.74
C GLN A 151 5.67 -4.29 -15.79
N ILE A 152 6.45 -5.31 -15.40
CA ILE A 152 7.67 -5.11 -14.59
C ILE A 152 8.66 -4.21 -15.33
N GLU A 153 8.87 -4.45 -16.63
CA GLU A 153 9.71 -3.59 -17.48
C GLU A 153 9.24 -2.13 -17.49
N SER A 154 7.92 -1.89 -17.47
CA SER A 154 7.34 -0.54 -17.44
C SER A 154 7.53 0.13 -16.08
N ILE A 155 7.48 -0.63 -14.98
CA ILE A 155 7.67 -0.12 -13.61
C ILE A 155 9.15 0.24 -13.37
N ILE A 156 10.06 -0.67 -13.72
CA ILE A 156 11.50 -0.54 -13.45
C ILE A 156 12.23 0.29 -14.53
N GLY A 157 11.74 0.28 -15.77
CA GLY A 157 12.40 0.95 -16.90
C GLY A 157 13.57 0.16 -17.49
N LYS A 158 13.62 -1.16 -17.30
CA LYS A 158 14.63 -2.08 -17.86
C LYS A 158 13.98 -3.13 -18.75
N LYS A 159 14.76 -3.73 -19.67
CA LYS A 159 14.33 -4.83 -20.54
C LYS A 159 14.93 -6.15 -20.10
N TYR A 160 14.07 -7.16 -19.93
CA TYR A 160 14.45 -8.44 -19.35
C TYR A 160 14.31 -9.58 -20.35
N LYS A 161 15.36 -10.38 -20.46
CA LYS A 161 15.29 -11.68 -21.14
C LYS A 161 14.60 -12.69 -20.22
N ARG A 162 15.06 -12.79 -18.97
CA ARG A 162 14.55 -13.73 -17.96
C ARG A 162 14.50 -13.09 -16.57
N ILE A 163 13.41 -13.30 -15.85
CA ILE A 163 13.19 -12.90 -14.45
C ILE A 163 12.77 -14.13 -13.67
N VAL A 164 13.64 -14.61 -12.81
CA VAL A 164 13.41 -15.83 -12.03
C VAL A 164 13.53 -15.49 -10.55
N PHE A 165 12.79 -16.21 -9.71
CA PHE A 165 13.04 -16.19 -8.28
C PHE A 165 12.89 -17.57 -7.66
N ARG A 166 13.53 -17.76 -6.51
CA ARG A 166 13.40 -18.93 -5.63
C ARG A 166 13.01 -18.44 -4.24
N GLU A 167 12.16 -19.20 -3.57
CA GLU A 167 11.61 -18.82 -2.27
C GLU A 167 12.40 -19.52 -1.17
N ILE A 168 13.21 -18.75 -0.44
CA ILE A 168 14.00 -19.29 0.66
C ILE A 168 13.14 -19.22 1.92
N THR A 169 12.83 -20.38 2.49
CA THR A 169 11.98 -20.55 3.68
C THR A 169 12.83 -20.92 4.90
N GLY A 170 12.44 -20.48 6.10
CA GLY A 170 13.11 -20.91 7.35
C GLY A 170 14.51 -20.34 7.59
N ALA A 171 15.03 -19.55 6.66
CA ALA A 171 16.40 -19.05 6.70
C ALA A 171 16.59 -17.83 7.63
N ILE A 172 15.54 -17.05 7.85
CA ILE A 172 15.53 -15.93 8.81
C ILE A 172 14.48 -16.23 9.89
N GLU A 173 14.66 -15.65 11.09
CA GLU A 173 13.76 -15.78 12.24
C GLU A 173 12.26 -15.76 11.88
N ASN A 174 11.48 -16.57 12.61
CA ASN A 174 10.03 -16.77 12.47
C ASN A 174 9.59 -17.44 11.15
N ASP A 175 10.39 -18.39 10.64
CA ASP A 175 10.10 -19.14 9.40
C ASP A 175 9.79 -18.23 8.20
N TYR A 176 10.41 -17.06 8.18
CA TYR A 176 10.12 -16.05 7.19
C TYR A 176 10.57 -16.48 5.80
N THR A 177 9.65 -16.45 4.84
CA THR A 177 9.94 -16.77 3.43
C THR A 177 10.30 -15.49 2.66
N PHE A 178 11.33 -15.54 1.83
CA PHE A 178 11.71 -14.40 0.99
C PHE A 178 12.22 -14.81 -0.39
N PRO A 179 12.12 -13.92 -1.41
CA PRO A 179 12.56 -14.23 -2.76
C PRO A 179 14.05 -13.92 -2.96
N TYR A 180 14.79 -14.91 -3.48
CA TYR A 180 16.07 -14.70 -4.15
C TYR A 180 15.84 -14.62 -5.67
N PHE A 181 16.06 -13.46 -6.26
CA PHE A 181 15.90 -13.16 -7.68
C PHE A 181 17.17 -13.44 -8.46
N GLU A 182 17.00 -14.05 -9.62
CA GLU A 182 18.02 -14.27 -10.65
C GLU A 182 17.53 -13.61 -11.95
N ILE A 183 18.22 -12.56 -12.38
CA ILE A 183 17.81 -11.72 -13.51
C ILE A 183 18.78 -11.86 -14.67
N GLU A 184 18.25 -11.95 -15.89
CA GLU A 184 18.99 -11.81 -17.13
C GLU A 184 18.38 -10.67 -17.97
N LEU A 185 19.17 -9.62 -18.22
CA LEU A 185 18.77 -8.51 -19.08
C LEU A 185 18.70 -8.94 -20.54
N ALA A 186 17.99 -8.17 -21.36
CA ALA A 186 18.00 -8.34 -22.80
C ALA A 186 19.41 -8.22 -23.42
N SER A 187 20.32 -7.47 -22.76
CA SER A 187 21.74 -7.37 -23.15
C SER A 187 22.58 -8.62 -22.83
N GLY A 188 22.03 -9.59 -22.08
CA GLY A 188 22.73 -10.79 -21.62
C GLY A 188 23.43 -10.65 -20.26
N ALA A 189 23.48 -9.45 -19.67
CA ALA A 189 24.00 -9.26 -18.32
C ALA A 189 23.12 -9.96 -17.28
N LYS A 190 23.75 -10.64 -16.31
CA LYS A 190 23.09 -11.38 -15.23
C LYS A 190 23.40 -10.79 -13.87
N TYR A 191 22.40 -10.76 -12.99
CA TYR A 191 22.53 -10.21 -11.65
C TYR A 191 21.45 -10.73 -10.70
N SER A 192 21.61 -10.46 -9.40
CA SER A 192 20.72 -10.92 -8.32
C SER A 192 20.29 -9.76 -7.41
N ASN A 193 19.57 -10.07 -6.32
CA ASN A 193 19.23 -9.07 -5.28
C ASN A 193 20.47 -8.30 -4.79
N ILE A 194 21.63 -8.95 -4.75
CA ILE A 194 22.89 -8.38 -4.22
C ILE A 194 23.32 -7.17 -5.04
N ASP A 195 23.07 -7.21 -6.35
CA ASP A 195 23.48 -6.21 -7.33
C ASP A 195 22.41 -5.14 -7.57
N MET A 196 21.15 -5.43 -7.17
CA MET A 196 20.03 -4.50 -7.33
C MET A 196 20.21 -3.26 -6.46
N GLY A 197 19.84 -2.10 -7.03
CA GLY A 197 19.57 -0.92 -6.22
C GLY A 197 18.36 -1.16 -5.31
N MET A 198 18.32 -0.53 -4.13
CA MET A 198 17.26 -0.75 -3.14
C MET A 198 15.85 -0.54 -3.73
N GLY A 199 15.66 0.48 -4.57
CA GLY A 199 14.38 0.74 -5.22
C GLY A 199 13.94 -0.38 -6.19
N GLU A 200 14.89 -0.98 -6.93
CA GLU A 200 14.58 -2.12 -7.81
C GLU A 200 14.20 -3.35 -7.00
N PHE A 201 14.96 -3.66 -5.95
CA PHE A 201 14.63 -4.80 -5.09
C PHE A 201 13.29 -4.60 -4.37
N ALA A 202 13.01 -3.39 -3.86
CA ALA A 202 11.74 -3.07 -3.21
C ALA A 202 10.53 -3.31 -4.13
N VAL A 203 10.62 -2.90 -5.40
CA VAL A 203 9.56 -3.18 -6.38
C VAL A 203 9.40 -4.69 -6.59
N PHE A 204 10.49 -5.41 -6.89
CA PHE A 204 10.42 -6.86 -7.11
C PHE A 204 9.82 -7.60 -5.90
N TYR A 205 10.22 -7.20 -4.70
CA TYR A 205 9.75 -7.76 -3.45
C TYR A 205 8.26 -7.47 -3.22
N ILE A 206 7.78 -6.23 -3.41
CA ILE A 206 6.35 -5.91 -3.31
C ILE A 206 5.55 -6.73 -4.32
N LEU A 207 6.02 -6.82 -5.57
CA LEU A 207 5.34 -7.59 -6.62
C LEU A 207 5.28 -9.08 -6.32
N TRP A 208 6.36 -9.65 -5.76
CA TRP A 208 6.41 -11.04 -5.31
C TRP A 208 5.41 -11.27 -4.17
N PHE A 209 5.43 -10.39 -3.16
CA PHE A 209 4.59 -10.49 -1.98
C PHE A 209 3.11 -10.48 -2.35
N ILE A 210 2.64 -9.46 -3.10
CA ILE A 210 1.22 -9.34 -3.45
C ILE A 210 0.76 -10.45 -4.40
N LYS A 211 1.68 -10.99 -5.23
CA LYS A 211 1.37 -12.10 -6.14
C LYS A 211 1.12 -13.39 -5.38
N ASN A 212 1.95 -13.68 -4.39
CA ASN A 212 1.90 -14.90 -3.59
C ASN A 212 0.95 -14.81 -2.39
N CYS A 213 0.44 -13.62 -2.10
CA CYS A 213 -0.57 -13.42 -1.06
C CYS A 213 -1.87 -14.19 -1.39
N GLU A 214 -2.42 -14.83 -0.38
CA GLU A 214 -3.67 -15.60 -0.48
C GLU A 214 -4.84 -14.72 -0.93
N ARG A 215 -5.83 -15.34 -1.58
CA ARG A 215 -7.03 -14.62 -2.00
C ARG A 215 -7.86 -14.16 -0.79
N ASN A 216 -8.54 -13.02 -0.93
CA ASN A 216 -9.34 -12.40 0.12
C ASN A 216 -8.54 -12.02 1.38
N SER A 217 -7.27 -11.64 1.20
CA SER A 217 -6.42 -11.19 2.31
C SER A 217 -6.55 -9.70 2.59
N ILE A 218 -6.31 -9.31 3.83
CA ILE A 218 -6.11 -7.91 4.23
C ILE A 218 -4.60 -7.62 4.29
N ILE A 219 -4.15 -6.56 3.62
CA ILE A 219 -2.74 -6.20 3.54
C ILE A 219 -2.55 -4.75 4.00
N PHE A 220 -1.62 -4.56 4.92
CA PHE A 220 -1.11 -3.25 5.29
C PHE A 220 0.24 -3.01 4.61
N ILE A 221 0.41 -1.89 3.92
CA ILE A 221 1.67 -1.58 3.22
C ILE A 221 2.22 -0.24 3.72
N GLU A 222 3.41 -0.28 4.31
CA GLU A 222 4.07 0.91 4.83
C GLU A 222 5.00 1.54 3.78
N GLU A 223 4.64 2.76 3.36
CA GLU A 223 5.46 3.64 2.50
C GLU A 223 6.10 2.91 1.29
N PRO A 224 5.28 2.32 0.39
CA PRO A 224 5.78 1.58 -0.76
C PRO A 224 6.57 2.45 -1.76
N GLU A 225 6.53 3.78 -1.62
CA GLU A 225 7.31 4.75 -2.40
C GLU A 225 8.79 4.86 -2.02
N ASN A 226 9.20 4.31 -0.87
CA ASN A 226 10.56 4.48 -0.38
C ASN A 226 11.57 3.94 -1.40
N PHE A 227 12.58 4.75 -1.72
CA PHE A 227 13.65 4.49 -2.70
C PHE A 227 13.25 4.44 -4.19
N ILE A 228 11.99 4.70 -4.55
CA ILE A 228 11.53 4.62 -5.95
C ILE A 228 11.07 5.96 -6.53
N SER A 229 11.25 6.11 -7.86
CA SER A 229 10.91 7.35 -8.57
C SER A 229 9.40 7.60 -8.67
N ALA A 230 8.99 8.85 -8.90
CA ALA A 230 7.59 9.25 -9.11
C ALA A 230 6.85 8.38 -10.14
N ASN A 231 7.46 8.16 -11.32
CA ASN A 231 6.86 7.34 -12.37
C ASN A 231 6.73 5.87 -11.95
N THR A 232 7.75 5.33 -11.27
CA THR A 232 7.71 3.96 -10.72
C THR A 232 6.56 3.80 -9.72
N GLN A 233 6.30 4.79 -8.87
CA GLN A 233 5.20 4.77 -7.90
C GLN A 233 3.83 4.65 -8.59
N ILE A 234 3.61 5.43 -9.67
CA ILE A 234 2.37 5.39 -10.45
C ILE A 234 2.15 4.00 -11.06
N TYR A 235 3.16 3.43 -11.72
CA TYR A 235 3.05 2.11 -12.34
C TYR A 235 2.95 0.98 -11.32
N LEU A 236 3.62 1.12 -10.17
CA LEU A 236 3.51 0.16 -9.06
C LEU A 236 2.08 0.15 -8.51
N MET A 237 1.47 1.31 -8.30
CA MET A 237 0.08 1.40 -7.84
C MET A 237 -0.90 0.77 -8.83
N ASP A 238 -0.69 0.92 -10.14
CA ASP A 238 -1.51 0.23 -11.15
C ASP A 238 -1.37 -1.30 -11.04
N LYS A 239 -0.17 -1.80 -10.72
CA LYS A 239 0.05 -3.23 -10.54
C LYS A 239 -0.54 -3.76 -9.23
N ILE A 240 -0.46 -2.98 -8.14
CA ILE A 240 -1.13 -3.28 -6.87
C ILE A 240 -2.65 -3.34 -7.07
N ALA A 241 -3.24 -2.38 -7.80
CA ALA A 241 -4.66 -2.37 -8.12
C ALA A 241 -5.09 -3.58 -8.96
N GLU A 242 -4.28 -3.96 -9.97
CA GLU A 242 -4.53 -5.17 -10.75
C GLU A 242 -4.57 -6.43 -9.85
N GLN A 243 -3.60 -6.55 -8.94
CA GLN A 243 -3.50 -7.69 -8.03
C GLN A 243 -4.61 -7.68 -6.96
N SER A 244 -4.97 -6.51 -6.44
CA SER A 244 -6.11 -6.34 -5.54
C SER A 244 -7.40 -6.82 -6.19
N ASN A 245 -7.65 -6.43 -7.44
CA ASN A 245 -8.86 -6.87 -8.13
C ASN A 245 -8.85 -8.38 -8.46
N SER A 246 -7.70 -8.95 -8.85
CA SER A 246 -7.61 -10.37 -9.24
C SER A 246 -7.71 -11.33 -8.05
N ASN A 247 -7.03 -11.02 -6.95
CA ASN A 247 -6.99 -11.85 -5.74
C ASN A 247 -7.95 -11.38 -4.65
N LYS A 248 -8.71 -10.30 -4.89
CA LYS A 248 -9.61 -9.68 -3.92
C LYS A 248 -8.87 -9.26 -2.64
N LEU A 249 -7.70 -8.65 -2.80
CA LEU A 249 -6.88 -8.16 -1.69
C LEU A 249 -7.43 -6.82 -1.20
N TRP A 250 -7.70 -6.71 0.09
CA TRP A 250 -8.11 -5.47 0.75
C TRP A 250 -6.89 -4.77 1.34
N ILE A 251 -6.53 -3.60 0.81
CA ILE A 251 -5.24 -2.96 1.06
C ILE A 251 -5.44 -1.63 1.76
N MET A 252 -4.74 -1.44 2.87
CA MET A 252 -4.55 -0.13 3.50
C MET A 252 -3.07 0.22 3.47
N LEU A 253 -2.70 1.35 2.87
CA LEU A 253 -1.30 1.76 2.77
C LEU A 253 -1.04 3.09 3.44
N SER A 254 0.17 3.30 3.93
CA SER A 254 0.62 4.63 4.35
C SER A 254 1.51 5.25 3.29
N THR A 255 1.38 6.56 3.09
CA THR A 255 2.20 7.27 2.09
C THR A 255 2.39 8.75 2.44
N HIS A 256 3.48 9.33 1.96
CA HIS A 256 3.70 10.77 1.89
C HIS A 256 3.84 11.26 0.43
N SER A 257 3.58 10.38 -0.56
CA SER A 257 3.72 10.66 -1.98
C SER A 257 2.42 11.13 -2.62
N GLU A 258 2.46 12.30 -3.27
CA GLU A 258 1.35 12.74 -4.11
C GLU A 258 1.15 11.87 -5.35
N HIS A 259 2.18 11.17 -5.82
CA HIS A 259 2.09 10.32 -7.01
C HIS A 259 1.32 9.03 -6.72
N ILE A 260 1.50 8.44 -5.52
CA ILE A 260 0.64 7.35 -5.04
C ILE A 260 -0.79 7.84 -4.89
N LEU A 261 -0.98 8.98 -4.21
CA LEU A 261 -2.31 9.53 -3.96
C LEU A 261 -3.03 9.93 -5.26
N SER A 262 -2.31 10.27 -6.33
CA SER A 262 -2.91 10.58 -7.63
C SER A 262 -3.70 9.42 -8.25
N LYS A 263 -3.49 8.19 -7.76
CA LYS A 263 -4.16 6.98 -8.22
C LYS A 263 -5.33 6.56 -7.35
N ILE A 264 -5.39 7.06 -6.12
CA ILE A 264 -6.42 6.71 -5.14
C ILE A 264 -7.45 7.84 -5.09
N SER A 265 -8.72 7.51 -4.99
CA SER A 265 -9.76 8.54 -4.94
C SER A 265 -9.66 9.36 -3.65
N VAL A 266 -10.14 10.60 -3.69
CA VAL A 266 -10.08 11.53 -2.55
C VAL A 266 -10.86 10.97 -1.35
N GLU A 267 -11.99 10.30 -1.59
CA GLU A 267 -12.84 9.70 -0.56
C GLU A 267 -12.13 8.56 0.19
N ASN A 268 -11.19 7.89 -0.49
CA ASN A 268 -10.39 6.77 0.02
C ASN A 268 -8.99 7.18 0.47
N THR A 269 -8.74 8.48 0.56
CA THR A 269 -7.53 9.05 1.15
C THR A 269 -7.89 9.62 2.52
N LYS A 270 -7.20 9.20 3.57
CA LYS A 270 -7.38 9.72 4.93
C LYS A 270 -6.10 10.41 5.37
N VAL A 271 -6.21 11.64 5.83
CA VAL A 271 -5.06 12.49 6.13
C VAL A 271 -4.85 12.53 7.64
N LEU A 272 -3.68 12.09 8.11
CA LEU A 272 -3.24 12.32 9.48
C LEU A 272 -2.41 13.61 9.55
N GLN A 273 -2.79 14.50 10.45
CA GLN A 273 -2.10 15.77 10.64
C GLN A 273 -1.96 16.09 12.13
N LYS A 274 -0.80 16.63 12.52
CA LYS A 274 -0.59 17.18 13.86
C LYS A 274 -1.21 18.56 13.99
N ARG A 275 -1.95 18.79 15.08
CA ARG A 275 -2.36 20.13 15.51
C ARG A 275 -1.19 20.88 16.15
N LEU A 276 -1.38 22.17 16.43
CA LEU A 276 -0.43 22.98 17.20
C LEU A 276 -0.17 22.42 18.61
N THR A 277 -1.11 21.64 19.15
CA THR A 277 -1.01 20.95 20.45
C THR A 277 -0.23 19.63 20.38
N ASP A 278 0.40 19.32 19.24
CA ASP A 278 1.09 18.05 18.96
C ASP A 278 0.21 16.79 18.94
N ILE A 279 -1.10 16.96 19.06
CA ILE A 279 -2.09 15.90 18.94
C ILE A 279 -2.37 15.61 17.46
N THR A 280 -2.33 14.35 17.08
CA THR A 280 -2.68 13.88 15.73
C THR A 280 -4.19 13.76 15.57
N HIS A 281 -4.73 14.27 14.47
CA HIS A 281 -6.13 14.10 14.12
C HIS A 281 -6.29 13.61 12.68
N LEU A 282 -7.43 12.97 12.41
CA LEU A 282 -7.81 12.51 11.08
C LEU A 282 -8.61 13.58 10.36
N ILE A 283 -8.28 13.80 9.09
CA ILE A 283 -9.04 14.64 8.17
C ILE A 283 -9.45 13.77 6.99
N GLU A 284 -10.74 13.79 6.66
CA GLU A 284 -11.22 13.31 5.37
C GLU A 284 -11.19 14.48 4.37
N PRO A 285 -10.30 14.44 3.37
CA PRO A 285 -10.23 15.48 2.37
C PRO A 285 -11.48 15.43 1.48
N LYS A 286 -12.00 16.60 1.12
CA LYS A 286 -13.04 16.73 0.08
C LYS A 286 -12.46 17.04 -1.30
N HIS A 287 -11.25 17.58 -1.33
CA HIS A 287 -10.55 18.00 -2.54
C HIS A 287 -9.06 17.69 -2.43
N ARG A 288 -8.40 17.58 -3.59
CA ARG A 288 -6.99 17.17 -3.73
C ARG A 288 -6.03 18.11 -3.01
N GLU A 289 -6.30 19.41 -3.08
CA GLU A 289 -5.52 20.47 -2.47
C GLU A 289 -5.36 20.25 -0.97
N LYS A 290 -6.37 19.69 -0.31
CA LYS A 290 -6.36 19.49 1.15
C LYS A 290 -5.34 18.44 1.58
N TYR A 291 -5.20 17.33 0.86
CA TYR A 291 -4.15 16.36 1.19
C TYR A 291 -2.77 16.84 0.70
N LEU A 292 -2.68 17.55 -0.44
CA LEU A 292 -1.42 18.15 -0.90
C LEU A 292 -0.85 19.13 0.15
N SER A 293 -1.69 20.04 0.65
CA SER A 293 -1.30 20.96 1.73
C SER A 293 -0.92 20.22 3.01
N ALA A 294 -1.62 19.13 3.35
CA ALA A 294 -1.27 18.31 4.51
C ALA A 294 0.08 17.60 4.34
N LEU A 295 0.48 17.24 3.12
CA LEU A 295 1.82 16.76 2.78
C LEU A 295 2.88 17.88 2.76
N GLY A 296 2.47 19.15 2.87
CA GLY A 296 3.36 20.30 2.79
C GLY A 296 3.67 20.76 1.36
N LEU A 297 2.90 20.29 0.39
CA LEU A 297 2.99 20.72 -1.00
C LEU A 297 2.13 21.96 -1.20
N VAL A 298 2.61 22.86 -2.05
CA VAL A 298 1.82 24.01 -2.50
C VAL A 298 0.98 23.54 -3.70
N PRO A 299 -0.36 23.53 -3.61
CA PRO A 299 -1.19 23.21 -4.77
C PRO A 299 -0.89 24.22 -5.88
N GLN A 300 -0.54 23.74 -7.08
CA GLN A 300 -0.47 24.61 -8.24
C GLN A 300 -1.89 24.98 -8.65
N LEU A 301 -2.20 26.29 -8.59
CA LEU A 301 -3.45 26.82 -9.10
C LEU A 301 -3.25 27.14 -10.59
N ASP A 302 -3.88 26.37 -11.47
CA ASP A 302 -3.80 26.60 -12.92
C ASP A 302 -4.51 27.91 -13.35
N GLY A 303 -5.41 28.44 -12.50
CA GLY A 303 -6.09 29.71 -12.73
C GLY A 303 -7.12 30.05 -11.66
N VAL A 304 -7.44 31.33 -11.54
CA VAL A 304 -8.53 31.86 -10.70
C VAL A 304 -9.66 32.30 -11.62
N ILE A 305 -10.87 31.78 -11.37
CA ILE A 305 -12.07 32.21 -12.09
C ILE A 305 -12.85 33.13 -11.16
N PHE A 306 -13.04 34.37 -11.59
CA PHE A 306 -13.99 35.29 -10.97
C PHE A 306 -15.38 35.01 -11.53
N VAL A 307 -16.36 34.89 -10.64
CA VAL A 307 -17.76 34.72 -10.99
C VAL A 307 -18.55 35.88 -10.40
N GLU A 308 -19.51 36.40 -11.15
CA GLU A 308 -20.30 37.58 -10.73
C GLU A 308 -21.31 37.24 -9.64
N ASP A 309 -21.81 36.00 -9.60
CA ASP A 309 -22.81 35.55 -8.64
C ASP A 309 -22.67 34.07 -8.24
N ASN A 310 -23.44 33.68 -7.21
CA ASN A 310 -23.47 32.31 -6.68
C ASN A 310 -24.06 31.29 -7.67
N PHE A 311 -24.90 31.73 -8.61
CA PHE A 311 -25.46 30.84 -9.64
C PHE A 311 -24.36 30.39 -10.62
N SER A 312 -23.55 31.34 -11.07
CA SER A 312 -22.37 31.13 -11.90
C SER A 312 -21.31 30.28 -11.19
N ALA A 313 -21.14 30.45 -9.88
CA ALA A 313 -20.26 29.61 -9.07
C ALA A 313 -20.65 28.12 -9.11
N ASN A 314 -21.95 27.82 -9.05
CA ASN A 314 -22.47 26.45 -9.09
C ASN A 314 -22.39 25.82 -10.51
N LEU A 315 -22.49 26.63 -11.56
CA LEU A 315 -22.32 26.19 -12.96
C LEU A 315 -20.87 25.79 -13.30
N ARG A 316 -19.88 26.24 -12.52
CA ARG A 316 -18.45 25.91 -12.70
C ARG A 316 -18.20 24.40 -12.76
N THR A 317 -18.94 23.60 -11.98
CA THR A 317 -18.80 22.15 -11.92
C THR A 317 -19.17 21.46 -13.24
N ILE A 318 -20.05 22.07 -14.04
CA ILE A 318 -20.49 21.55 -15.34
C ILE A 318 -19.47 21.88 -16.43
N TYR A 319 -18.92 23.11 -16.43
CA TYR A 319 -17.91 23.52 -17.40
C TYR A 319 -16.59 22.74 -17.28
N TYR A 320 -16.11 22.48 -16.05
CA TYR A 320 -14.87 21.73 -15.82
C TYR A 320 -14.96 20.25 -16.21
N ARG A 321 -16.14 19.60 -16.08
CA ARG A 321 -16.33 18.21 -16.52
C ARG A 321 -16.13 18.05 -18.03
N ASN A 322 -16.41 19.08 -18.83
CA ASN A 322 -16.28 19.03 -20.29
C ASN A 322 -14.87 19.39 -20.80
N LEU A 323 -14.11 20.19 -20.06
CA LEU A 323 -12.74 20.58 -20.46
C LEU A 323 -11.73 19.41 -20.36
N HIS A 324 -11.92 18.46 -19.45
CA HIS A 324 -11.07 17.28 -19.32
C HIS A 324 -11.50 16.08 -20.19
N LEU A 325 -12.53 16.21 -21.03
CA LEU A 325 -12.86 15.19 -22.04
C LEU A 325 -12.05 15.34 -23.33
N HIS A 326 -11.27 16.42 -23.48
CA HIS A 326 -10.53 16.75 -24.71
C HIS A 326 -9.01 16.95 -24.53
N SER A 327 -8.43 16.50 -23.42
CA SER A 327 -6.97 16.55 -23.17
C SER A 327 -6.37 15.18 -22.92
#